data_AF-A0A520NBT9-F1
#
_entry.id   AF-A0A520NBT9-F1
#
_cell.length_a   1.000
_cell.length_b   1.000
_cell.length_c   1.000
_cell.angle_alpha   90.00
_cell.angle_beta   90.00
_cell.angle_gamma   90.00
#
_symmetry.space_group_name_H-M   'P 1'
#
loop_
_entity.id
_entity.type
_entity.pdbx_description
1 polymer ?
#
loop_
_entity_poly.entity_id
_entity_poly.type
_entity_poly.pdbx_seq_one_letter_code
_entity_poly.pdbx_strand_id
1 'polypeptide(L)'
;MNGNSTIADQGALPVYIQIAELVARQIEAGLLAEGQRLPPEREMARQHGVAVGTLRKSLARLTEMGHLDRRQGSGNYIRRSDGAASLYSLFRLERPDGGGLPSARLLSCERIRKPADLPEFGTGDDGYR
;
A
#
# COMPACT_ATOMS: atom_id res chain seq x y z
N MET A 1 13.15 -38.43 15.67
CA MET A 1 12.15 -38.80 14.64
C MET A 1 10.79 -38.68 15.30
N ASN A 2 9.86 -37.79 14.99
CA ASN A 2 9.60 -36.87 13.87
C ASN A 2 8.84 -35.67 14.49
N GLY A 3 9.13 -34.40 14.19
CA GLY A 3 8.79 -33.76 12.92
C GLY A 3 7.54 -32.89 13.10
N ASN A 4 7.63 -31.81 13.90
CA ASN A 4 6.56 -30.80 13.95
C ASN A 4 6.90 -29.68 12.97
N SER A 5 6.37 -29.82 11.76
CA SER A 5 6.50 -28.88 10.66
C SER A 5 5.92 -27.51 11.02
N THR A 6 6.82 -26.54 11.07
CA THR A 6 6.70 -25.11 10.79
C THR A 6 5.40 -24.66 10.11
N ILE A 7 4.41 -24.23 10.90
CA ILE A 7 3.37 -23.29 10.44
C ILE A 7 3.98 -21.89 10.55
N ALA A 8 4.93 -21.56 9.68
CA ALA A 8 5.39 -20.18 9.55
C ALA A 8 4.30 -19.41 8.81
N ASP A 9 3.65 -18.48 9.50
CA ASP A 9 3.32 -17.15 8.99
C ASP A 9 2.85 -17.09 7.51
N GLN A 10 1.84 -17.87 7.13
CA GLN A 10 1.38 -17.95 5.73
C GLN A 10 0.47 -16.78 5.32
N GLY A 11 0.58 -15.62 5.97
CA GLY A 11 -0.35 -14.52 5.70
C GLY A 11 0.07 -13.13 6.16
N ALA A 12 1.17 -12.94 6.92
CA ALA A 12 1.66 -11.59 7.17
C ALA A 12 2.62 -11.16 6.05
N LEU A 13 2.42 -9.94 5.55
CA LEU A 13 3.38 -9.32 4.64
C LEU A 13 4.75 -9.25 5.33
N PRO A 14 5.88 -9.41 4.61
CA PRO A 14 7.19 -9.12 5.16
C PRO A 14 7.23 -7.74 5.86
N VAL A 15 7.90 -7.64 7.00
CA VAL A 15 7.91 -6.43 7.85
C VAL A 15 8.26 -5.15 7.08
N TYR A 16 9.21 -5.21 6.15
CA TYR A 16 9.58 -4.03 5.35
C TYR A 16 8.46 -3.56 4.41
N ILE A 17 7.61 -4.48 3.94
CA ILE A 17 6.42 -4.15 3.16
C ILE A 17 5.39 -3.51 4.07
N GLN A 18 5.17 -4.06 5.27
CA GLN A 18 4.24 -3.45 6.23
C GLN A 18 4.60 -2.01 6.57
N ILE A 19 5.90 -1.71 6.77
CA ILE A 19 6.38 -0.34 7.03
C ILE A 19 6.19 0.56 5.80
N ALA A 20 6.51 0.07 4.60
CA ALA A 20 6.31 0.84 3.38
C ALA A 20 4.83 1.20 3.19
N GLU A 21 3.92 0.23 3.33
CA GLU A 21 2.47 0.46 3.24
C GLU A 21 1.97 1.44 4.31
N LEU A 22 2.45 1.31 5.55
CA LEU A 22 2.09 2.24 6.62
C LEU A 22 2.45 3.68 6.27
N VAL A 23 3.69 3.92 5.81
CA VAL A 23 4.17 5.26 5.46
C VAL A 23 3.46 5.79 4.21
N ALA A 24 3.25 4.95 3.18
CA ALA A 24 2.49 5.32 1.99
C ALA A 24 1.09 5.84 2.37
N ARG A 25 0.39 5.14 3.27
CA ARG A 25 -0.93 5.60 3.76
C ARG A 25 -0.88 6.92 4.50
N GLN A 26 0.19 7.19 5.26
CA GLN A 26 0.35 8.48 5.94
C GLN A 26 0.56 9.63 4.95
N ILE A 27 1.30 9.37 3.86
CA ILE A 27 1.48 10.33 2.76
C ILE A 27 0.14 10.58 2.05
N GLU A 28 -0.58 9.52 1.67
CA GLU A 28 -1.86 9.63 0.98
C GLU A 28 -2.95 10.32 1.83
N ALA A 29 -2.95 10.05 3.14
CA ALA A 29 -3.84 10.72 4.09
C ALA A 29 -3.44 12.18 4.37
N GLY A 30 -2.31 12.66 3.85
CA GLY A 30 -1.80 14.01 4.10
C GLY A 30 -1.20 14.23 5.49
N LEU A 31 -0.98 13.16 6.27
CA LEU A 31 -0.29 13.23 7.56
C LEU A 31 1.20 13.52 7.40
N LEU A 32 1.78 13.13 6.27
CA LEU A 32 3.12 13.48 5.85
C LEU A 32 3.02 14.38 4.62
N ALA A 33 3.45 15.63 4.75
CA ALA A 33 3.29 16.63 3.70
C ALA A 33 4.29 16.43 2.57
N GLU A 34 3.90 16.79 1.34
CA GLU A 34 4.82 16.82 0.21
C GLU A 34 6.05 17.71 0.49
N GLY A 35 7.24 17.24 0.09
CA GLY A 35 8.50 17.93 0.36
C GLY A 35 8.97 17.82 1.82
N GLN A 36 8.19 17.24 2.73
CA GLN A 36 8.63 16.97 4.09
C GLN A 36 9.80 15.98 4.08
N ARG A 37 10.83 16.27 4.88
CA ARG A 37 11.96 15.35 5.08
C ARG A 37 11.59 14.30 6.13
N LEU A 38 11.80 13.02 5.83
CA LEU A 38 11.68 11.95 6.82
C LEU A 38 12.80 12.04 7.87
N PRO A 39 12.56 11.53 9.10
CA PRO A 39 13.62 11.35 10.08
C PRO A 39 14.79 10.51 9.54
N PRO A 40 16.00 10.65 10.11
CA PRO A 40 17.14 9.80 9.77
C PRO A 40 16.80 8.30 9.91
N GLU A 41 17.34 7.47 9.02
CA GLU A 41 17.03 6.03 8.96
C GLU A 41 17.22 5.33 10.31
N ARG A 42 18.26 5.69 11.06
CA ARG A 42 18.52 5.09 12.39
C ARG A 42 17.43 5.44 13.40
N GLU A 43 16.95 6.67 13.37
CA GLU A 43 15.91 7.14 14.29
C GLU A 43 14.57 6.50 13.96
N MET A 44 14.19 6.52 12.68
CA MET A 44 12.94 5.91 12.22
C MET A 44 12.95 4.39 12.45
N ALA A 45 14.09 3.72 12.27
CA ALA A 45 14.21 2.29 12.55
C ALA A 45 13.96 1.98 14.04
N ARG A 46 14.45 2.84 14.93
CA ARG A 46 14.18 2.75 16.38
C ARG A 46 12.71 2.99 16.69
N GLN A 47 12.06 3.97 16.05
CA GLN A 47 10.63 4.26 16.24
C GLN A 47 9.74 3.06 15.83
N HIS A 48 10.12 2.35 14.77
CA HIS A 48 9.40 1.17 14.29
C HIS A 48 9.88 -0.16 14.91
N GLY A 49 10.88 -0.15 15.79
CA GLY A 49 11.40 -1.37 16.42
C GLY A 49 12.03 -2.37 15.44
N VAL A 50 12.64 -1.89 14.34
CA VAL A 50 13.23 -2.75 13.31
C VAL A 50 14.72 -2.49 13.11
N ALA A 51 15.42 -3.46 12.50
CA ALA A 51 16.77 -3.25 12.03
C ALA A 51 16.81 -2.17 10.93
N VAL A 52 17.87 -1.36 10.90
CA VAL A 52 18.07 -0.29 9.89
C VAL A 52 18.04 -0.84 8.47
N GLY A 53 18.54 -2.07 8.25
CA GLY A 53 18.46 -2.73 6.94
C GLY A 53 17.02 -3.00 6.49
N THR A 54 16.12 -3.35 7.41
CA THR A 54 14.69 -3.54 7.13
C THR A 54 14.03 -2.21 6.78
N LEU A 55 14.35 -1.14 7.52
CA LEU A 55 13.85 0.19 7.18
C LEU A 55 14.34 0.64 5.80
N ARG A 56 15.63 0.45 5.47
CA ARG A 56 16.15 0.77 4.14
C ARG A 56 15.42 0.06 3.01
N LYS A 57 15.08 -1.22 3.19
CA LYS A 57 14.25 -1.96 2.23
C LYS A 57 12.86 -1.32 2.07
N SER A 58 12.27 -0.86 3.17
CA SER A 58 10.98 -0.17 3.17
C SER A 58 11.05 1.16 2.41
N LEU A 59 12.08 1.97 2.69
CA LEU A 59 12.31 3.26 2.03
C LEU A 59 12.62 3.11 0.55
N ALA A 60 13.41 2.10 0.17
CA ALA A 60 13.67 1.78 -1.23
C ALA A 60 12.38 1.46 -1.98
N ARG A 61 11.49 0.66 -1.38
CA ARG A 61 10.18 0.36 -1.96
C ARG A 61 9.30 1.59 -2.10
N LEU A 62 9.28 2.47 -1.11
CA LEU A 62 8.56 3.74 -1.20
C LEU A 62 9.10 4.64 -2.33
N THR A 63 10.41 4.63 -2.57
CA THR A 63 11.02 5.31 -3.74
C THR A 63 10.57 4.67 -5.05
N GLU A 64 10.54 3.34 -5.15
CA GLU A 64 10.04 2.61 -6.34
C GLU A 64 8.56 2.93 -6.62
N MET A 65 7.76 3.10 -5.58
CA MET A 65 6.34 3.50 -5.68
C MET A 65 6.14 4.99 -6.00
N GLY A 66 7.22 5.78 -6.06
CA GLY A 66 7.16 7.22 -6.33
C GLY A 66 6.74 8.08 -5.13
N HIS A 67 6.66 7.51 -3.93
CA HIS A 67 6.29 8.23 -2.70
C HIS A 67 7.46 8.98 -2.04
N LEU A 68 8.70 8.70 -2.45
CA LEU A 68 9.90 9.34 -1.91
C LEU A 68 10.86 9.80 -2.99
N ASP A 69 11.41 10.99 -2.79
CA ASP A 69 12.61 11.49 -3.46
C ASP A 69 13.83 11.30 -2.54
N ARG A 70 14.76 10.41 -2.94
CA ARG A 70 15.98 10.14 -2.19
C ARG A 70 17.11 11.05 -2.65
N ARG A 71 17.59 11.90 -1.75
CA ARG A 71 18.72 12.80 -1.99
C ARG A 71 19.95 12.33 -1.23
N GLN A 72 20.96 11.85 -1.94
CA GLN A 72 22.18 11.30 -1.33
C GLN A 72 22.83 12.32 -0.39
N GLY A 73 23.17 11.89 0.83
CA GLY A 73 23.74 12.75 1.88
C GLY A 73 22.74 13.72 2.55
N SER A 74 21.56 13.93 1.96
CA SER A 74 20.56 14.89 2.44
C SER A 74 19.38 14.19 3.14
N GLY A 75 18.84 13.09 2.59
CA GLY A 75 17.78 12.31 3.22
C GLY A 75 16.71 11.83 2.24
N ASN A 76 15.56 11.42 2.77
CA ASN A 76 14.39 11.03 1.98
C ASN A 76 13.30 12.09 2.17
N TYR A 77 12.71 12.53 1.06
CA TYR A 77 11.70 13.57 1.02
C TYR A 77 10.40 13.01 0.48
N ILE A 78 9.27 13.37 1.08
CA ILE A 78 7.95 12.94 0.61
C ILE A 78 7.68 13.50 -0.78
N ARG A 79 7.19 12.62 -1.65
CA ARG A 79 6.63 12.97 -2.96
C ARG A 79 5.22 12.41 -3.01
N ARG A 80 4.26 13.22 -3.43
CA ARG A 80 2.92 12.70 -3.73
C ARG A 80 2.96 12.12 -5.14
N SER A 81 2.48 10.89 -5.33
CA SER A 81 2.36 10.33 -6.66
C SER A 81 0.93 10.59 -7.17
N ASP A 82 0.81 11.30 -8.29
CA ASP A 82 -0.49 11.56 -8.93
C ASP A 82 -1.04 10.31 -9.69
N GLY A 83 -0.32 9.18 -9.64
CA GLY A 83 -0.50 8.06 -10.56
C GLY A 83 -1.10 6.81 -9.93
N ALA A 84 -2.29 6.43 -10.42
CA ALA A 84 -2.92 5.10 -10.46
C ALA A 84 -3.13 4.28 -9.16
N ALA A 85 -2.38 4.53 -8.08
CA ALA A 85 -2.63 3.93 -6.76
C ALA A 85 -3.95 4.43 -6.12
N SER A 86 -4.55 5.47 -6.69
CA SER A 86 -5.85 6.05 -6.31
C SER A 86 -7.03 5.06 -6.44
N LEU A 87 -6.93 3.99 -7.24
CA LEU A 87 -7.98 2.96 -7.24
C LEU A 87 -8.02 2.18 -5.92
N TYR A 88 -6.89 2.06 -5.22
CA TYR A 88 -6.79 1.39 -3.92
C TYR A 88 -7.00 2.32 -2.74
N SER A 89 -6.95 3.65 -2.93
CA SER A 89 -7.22 4.62 -1.86
C SER A 89 -8.72 4.70 -1.50
N LEU A 90 -9.60 4.32 -2.44
CA LEU A 90 -11.05 4.28 -2.23
C LEU A 90 -11.47 3.22 -1.21
N PHE A 91 -10.70 2.14 -1.07
CA PHE A 91 -10.98 1.05 -0.14
C PHE A 91 -9.88 0.94 0.91
N ARG A 92 -10.07 1.56 2.08
CA ARG A 92 -9.23 1.35 3.26
C ARG A 92 -9.53 -0.04 3.85
N LEU A 93 -9.07 -1.09 3.17
CA LEU A 93 -9.21 -2.47 3.63
C LEU A 93 -8.01 -2.80 4.53
N GLU A 94 -8.21 -2.67 5.84
CA GLU A 94 -7.24 -3.11 6.84
C GLU A 94 -7.67 -4.45 7.43
N ARG A 95 -6.68 -5.30 7.71
CA ARG A 95 -6.91 -6.45 8.55
C ARG A 95 -6.94 -6.00 10.01
N PRO A 96 -7.59 -6.76 10.92
CA PRO A 96 -7.55 -6.44 12.35
C PRO A 96 -6.14 -6.34 12.94
N ASP A 97 -5.17 -7.06 12.35
CA ASP A 97 -3.75 -7.08 12.74
C ASP A 97 -2.89 -6.04 12.00
N GLY A 98 -3.48 -5.22 11.14
CA GLY A 98 -2.83 -4.06 10.52
C GLY A 98 -2.91 -4.00 9.00
N GLY A 99 -1.82 -3.55 8.37
CA GLY A 99 -1.74 -3.34 6.93
C GLY A 99 -1.86 -4.65 6.15
N GLY A 100 -2.55 -4.59 5.01
CA GLY A 100 -2.65 -5.68 4.06
C GLY A 100 -2.83 -5.10 2.66
N LEU A 101 -2.24 -5.76 1.67
CA LEU A 101 -2.53 -5.45 0.27
C LEU A 101 -3.82 -6.18 -0.11
N PRO A 102 -4.89 -5.47 -0.49
CA PRO A 102 -6.07 -6.14 -1.01
C PRO A 102 -5.65 -6.93 -2.26
N SER A 103 -5.96 -8.21 -2.27
CA SER A 103 -5.89 -9.01 -3.49
C SER A 103 -7.30 -9.23 -3.99
N ALA A 104 -7.50 -8.99 -5.28
CA ALA A 104 -8.73 -9.31 -5.95
C ALA A 104 -8.45 -10.43 -6.94
N ARG A 105 -9.34 -11.43 -6.97
CA ARG A 105 -9.41 -12.38 -8.06
C ARG A 105 -10.64 -12.03 -8.88
N LEU A 106 -10.46 -11.71 -10.15
CA LEU A 106 -11.58 -11.53 -11.06
C LEU A 106 -12.31 -12.87 -11.20
N LEU A 107 -13.56 -12.95 -10.74
CA LEU A 107 -14.37 -14.16 -10.86
C LEU A 107 -15.07 -14.20 -12.22
N SER A 108 -15.71 -13.10 -12.61
CA SER A 108 -16.35 -12.88 -13.91
C SER A 108 -16.32 -11.39 -14.27
N CYS A 109 -16.34 -11.09 -15.57
CA CYS A 109 -16.57 -9.74 -16.08
C CYS A 109 -17.15 -9.84 -17.50
N GLU A 110 -18.46 -9.68 -17.61
CA GLU A 110 -19.19 -9.76 -18.87
C GLU A 110 -19.90 -8.44 -19.13
N ARG A 111 -19.79 -7.94 -20.38
CA ARG A 111 -20.59 -6.79 -20.81
C ARG A 111 -22.00 -7.26 -21.10
N ILE A 112 -22.98 -6.68 -20.42
CA ILE A 112 -24.39 -6.98 -20.57
C ILE A 112 -25.20 -5.70 -20.80
N ARG A 113 -26.36 -5.82 -21.45
CA ARG A 113 -27.34 -4.73 -21.47
C ARG A 113 -27.89 -4.52 -20.06
N LYS A 114 -28.06 -3.26 -19.65
CA LYS A 114 -28.61 -2.91 -18.35
C LYS A 114 -30.03 -3.48 -18.20
N PRO A 115 -30.31 -4.21 -17.12
CA PRO A 115 -31.67 -4.62 -16.79
C PRO A 115 -32.60 -3.42 -16.65
N ALA A 116 -33.81 -3.53 -17.19
CA ALA A 116 -34.80 -2.44 -17.23
C ALA A 116 -35.41 -2.09 -15.86
N ASP A 117 -35.22 -2.97 -14.87
CA ASP A 117 -35.68 -2.82 -13.49
C ASP A 117 -34.68 -2.07 -12.59
N LEU A 118 -33.49 -1.73 -13.10
CA LEU A 118 -32.52 -0.94 -12.36
C LEU A 118 -32.85 0.56 -12.37
N PRO A 119 -32.44 1.32 -11.33
CA PRO A 119 -32.47 2.78 -11.36
C PRO A 119 -31.68 3.35 -12.53
N GLU A 120 -32.02 4.55 -12.96
CA GLU A 120 -31.27 5.23 -14.02
C GLU A 120 -29.91 5.69 -13.46
N PHE A 121 -28.81 5.12 -13.96
CA PHE A 121 -27.44 5.53 -13.63
C PHE A 121 -26.53 5.53 -14.86
N GLY A 122 -25.78 6.61 -15.06
CA GLY A 122 -24.90 6.78 -16.22
C GLY A 122 -25.67 6.93 -17.54
N THR A 123 -24.96 7.12 -18.64
CA THR A 123 -25.55 7.49 -19.95
C THR A 123 -25.62 6.35 -20.97
N GLY A 124 -25.08 5.17 -20.66
CA GLY A 124 -25.04 4.03 -21.60
C GLY A 124 -26.11 2.97 -21.33
N ASP A 125 -26.48 2.21 -22.36
CA ASP A 125 -27.45 1.10 -22.27
C ASP A 125 -26.83 -0.21 -21.75
N ASP A 126 -25.49 -0.29 -21.68
CA ASP A 126 -24.74 -1.47 -21.25
C ASP A 126 -23.98 -1.22 -19.94
N GLY A 127 -23.69 -2.31 -19.23
CA GLY A 127 -22.84 -2.36 -18.04
C GLY A 127 -21.97 -3.62 -18.01
N TYR A 128 -21.16 -3.76 -16.96
CA TYR A 128 -20.37 -4.97 -16.71
C TYR A 128 -20.93 -5.72 -15.49
N ARG A 129 -20.96 -7.06 -15.58
CA ARG A 129 -21.39 -7.97 -14.51
C ARG A 129 -20.31 -8.99 -14.18
#